data_AF-A0A397XZL5-F1
#
_entry.id   AF-A0A397XZL5-F1
#
_cell.length_a   1.000
_cell.length_b   1.000
_cell.length_c   1.000
_cell.angle_alpha   90.00
_cell.angle_beta   90.00
_cell.angle_gamma   90.00
#
_symmetry.space_group_name_H-M   'P 1'
#
loop_
_entity.id
_entity.type
_entity.pdbx_description
1 polymer ?
#
loop_
_entity_poly.entity_id
_entity_poly.type
_entity_poly.pdbx_seq_one_letter_code
_entity_poly.pdbx_strand_id
1 'polypeptide(L)'
;MGVCCPILRPWDRTRDSYLDNIPCLSDPVRRSSLFMKLGLVALHLVFIGFLFVCDGEFIEKTKRDPWYMASYLLLFSVTLLQYFVTSGSSPGYVIDAMREVSGTDAIYRNTPTTSIKNGSFAINVEGESASSGGGRRTPASSWGKLVLDLYPPGTSLRNLTCGYCHVEQPPRAKHCHDCDRCVLQFDHHCVWLGTCVGQKNHCKFWWYICEESALCIWTLIMYIDYLTNVAKPWWKNAIIILLLVVLVISMIFVLLLLLFHSYLILTNQSTYELVRRKRIPYMRNIPERVHPFSRGIKRNLHNVCCGNHTLDSLPTAFELEDRARPYTCLDMLKCRCC
;
A
#
# COMPACT_ATOMS: atom_id res chain seq x y z
N MET A 1 -8.36 6.56 -52.01
CA MET A 1 -6.96 6.90 -51.66
C MET A 1 -6.90 6.92 -50.13
N GLY A 2 -6.15 6.12 -49.38
CA GLY A 2 -5.46 4.86 -49.57
C GLY A 2 -5.37 4.27 -48.15
N VAL A 3 -5.81 3.03 -47.94
CA VAL A 3 -5.76 2.36 -46.64
C VAL A 3 -4.34 1.80 -46.49
N CYS A 4 -3.52 2.41 -45.65
CA CYS A 4 -2.27 1.78 -45.22
C CYS A 4 -2.59 0.74 -44.13
N CYS A 5 -2.74 -0.52 -44.53
CA CYS A 5 -2.55 -1.65 -43.63
C CYS A 5 -1.04 -1.77 -43.32
N PRO A 6 -0.61 -1.86 -42.05
CA PRO A 6 0.73 -2.33 -41.74
C PRO A 6 0.78 -3.83 -42.04
N ILE A 7 1.75 -4.23 -42.86
CA ILE A 7 2.11 -5.63 -43.10
C ILE A 7 2.62 -6.21 -41.77
N LEU A 8 1.76 -6.96 -41.07
CA LEU A 8 2.17 -7.82 -39.95
C LEU A 8 3.11 -8.89 -40.50
N ARG A 9 4.35 -8.92 -40.00
CA ARG A 9 5.32 -9.95 -40.36
C ARG A 9 4.85 -11.30 -39.81
N PRO A 10 5.05 -12.42 -40.52
CA PRO A 10 4.64 -13.76 -40.05
C PRO A 10 5.22 -14.16 -38.69
N TRP A 11 6.31 -13.52 -38.26
CA TRP A 11 7.00 -13.74 -36.99
C TRP A 11 6.27 -13.17 -35.76
N ASP A 12 5.38 -12.19 -35.92
CA ASP A 12 4.62 -11.62 -34.79
C ASP A 12 3.48 -12.55 -34.35
N ARG A 13 2.84 -13.23 -35.31
CA ARG A 13 1.71 -14.14 -35.05
C ARG A 13 2.09 -15.38 -34.22
N THR A 14 3.33 -15.85 -34.32
CA THR A 14 3.82 -17.00 -33.52
C THR A 14 4.26 -16.60 -32.11
N ARG A 15 4.64 -15.34 -31.89
CA ARG A 15 5.04 -14.86 -30.55
C ARG A 15 3.81 -14.59 -29.67
N ASP A 16 2.74 -14.07 -30.27
CA ASP A 16 1.49 -13.77 -29.56
C ASP A 16 0.81 -15.06 -29.05
N SER A 17 0.79 -16.13 -29.86
CA SER A 17 0.22 -17.42 -29.46
C SER A 17 0.90 -18.08 -28.26
N TYR A 18 2.19 -17.81 -28.02
CA TYR A 18 2.93 -18.37 -26.88
C TYR A 18 2.75 -17.51 -25.61
N LEU A 19 2.60 -16.20 -25.78
CA LEU A 19 2.38 -15.24 -24.69
C LEU A 19 0.93 -15.28 -24.16
N ASP A 20 -0.04 -15.66 -25.00
CA ASP A 20 -1.44 -15.85 -24.60
C ASP A 20 -1.64 -17.06 -23.67
N ASN A 21 -0.75 -18.05 -23.73
CA ASN A 21 -0.79 -19.22 -22.84
C ASN A 21 -0.20 -18.96 -21.45
N ILE A 22 0.37 -17.76 -21.22
CA ILE A 22 0.93 -17.34 -19.93
C ILE A 22 0.25 -16.02 -19.55
N PRO A 23 -0.82 -16.05 -18.74
CA PRO A 23 -1.66 -14.88 -18.44
C PRO A 23 -0.91 -13.67 -17.84
N CYS A 24 0.30 -13.85 -17.33
CA CYS A 24 1.13 -12.78 -16.80
C CYS A 24 2.00 -12.06 -17.85
N LEU A 25 2.17 -12.62 -19.06
CA LEU A 25 3.00 -12.04 -20.13
C LEU A 25 2.19 -11.33 -21.24
N SER A 26 0.88 -11.58 -21.30
CA SER A 26 -0.02 -10.96 -22.29
C SER A 26 -0.41 -9.52 -21.94
N ASP A 27 -0.46 -9.16 -20.66
CA ASP A 27 -0.73 -7.79 -20.19
C ASP A 27 0.57 -6.95 -20.15
N PRO A 28 0.69 -5.87 -20.95
CA PRO A 28 1.88 -5.02 -20.97
C PRO A 28 2.30 -4.49 -19.60
N VAL A 29 1.33 -4.19 -18.73
CA VAL A 29 1.58 -3.66 -17.37
C VAL A 29 2.17 -4.75 -16.49
N ARG A 30 1.61 -5.97 -16.54
CA ARG A 30 2.13 -7.13 -15.79
C ARG A 30 3.50 -7.57 -16.29
N ARG A 31 3.71 -7.55 -17.60
CA ARG A 31 5.00 -7.85 -18.22
C ARG A 31 6.07 -6.86 -17.77
N SER A 32 5.76 -5.56 -17.78
CA SER A 32 6.67 -4.52 -17.27
C SER A 32 6.98 -4.72 -15.79
N SER A 33 5.97 -5.05 -14.98
CA SER A 33 6.14 -5.35 -13.57
C SER A 33 7.05 -6.55 -13.32
N LEU A 34 6.92 -7.63 -14.11
CA LEU A 34 7.76 -8.82 -13.98
C LEU A 34 9.23 -8.51 -14.31
N PHE A 35 9.49 -7.76 -15.39
CA PHE A 35 10.86 -7.34 -15.73
C PHE A 35 11.49 -6.48 -14.63
N MET A 36 10.72 -5.57 -14.04
CA MET A 36 11.20 -4.75 -12.91
C MET A 36 11.54 -5.61 -11.69
N LYS A 37 10.71 -6.62 -11.37
CA LYS A 37 10.98 -7.60 -10.30
C LYS A 37 12.26 -8.37 -10.53
N LEU A 38 12.43 -8.91 -11.73
CA LEU A 38 13.63 -9.65 -12.10
C LEU A 38 14.88 -8.76 -12.07
N GLY A 39 14.76 -7.51 -12.54
CA GLY A 39 15.82 -6.52 -12.47
C GLY A 39 16.24 -6.19 -11.04
N LEU A 40 15.28 -6.02 -10.12
CA LEU A 40 15.58 -5.77 -8.70
C LEU A 40 16.30 -6.96 -8.06
N VAL A 41 15.83 -8.19 -8.30
CA VAL A 41 16.49 -9.41 -7.79
C VAL A 41 17.89 -9.56 -8.38
N ALA A 42 18.06 -9.31 -9.68
CA ALA A 42 19.37 -9.35 -10.31
C ALA A 42 20.33 -8.31 -9.70
N LEU A 43 19.85 -7.09 -9.44
CA LEU A 43 20.63 -6.03 -8.79
C LEU A 43 21.12 -6.47 -7.40
N HIS A 44 20.24 -7.05 -6.61
CA HIS A 44 20.54 -7.64 -5.30
C HIS A 44 21.62 -8.74 -5.38
N LEU A 45 21.47 -9.66 -6.33
CA LEU A 45 22.44 -10.72 -6.58
C LEU A 45 23.79 -10.19 -7.08
N VAL A 46 23.82 -9.08 -7.82
CA VAL A 46 25.07 -8.44 -8.24
C VAL A 46 25.82 -7.85 -7.05
N PHE A 47 25.13 -7.12 -6.17
CA PHE A 47 25.75 -6.53 -4.98
C PHE A 47 26.38 -7.58 -4.07
N ILE A 48 25.68 -8.69 -3.85
CA ILE A 48 26.16 -9.78 -2.99
C ILE A 48 27.14 -10.68 -3.71
N GLY A 49 26.78 -11.12 -4.92
CA GLY A 49 27.52 -12.09 -5.70
C GLY A 49 28.94 -11.64 -6.01
N PHE A 50 29.17 -10.33 -6.21
CA PHE A 50 30.53 -9.84 -6.41
C PHE A 50 31.44 -10.12 -5.19
N LEU A 51 30.95 -9.96 -3.95
CA LEU A 51 31.73 -10.26 -2.75
C LEU A 51 32.07 -11.75 -2.66
N PHE A 52 31.11 -12.63 -2.93
CA PHE A 52 31.31 -14.08 -2.83
C PHE A 52 32.16 -14.66 -3.96
N VAL A 53 32.06 -14.12 -5.18
CA VAL A 53 32.78 -14.65 -6.36
C VAL A 53 34.19 -14.10 -6.43
N CYS A 54 34.40 -12.82 -6.12
CA CYS A 54 35.67 -12.15 -6.37
C CYS A 54 36.63 -12.18 -5.17
N ASP A 55 36.17 -12.57 -3.98
CA ASP A 55 36.98 -12.50 -2.76
C ASP A 55 37.07 -13.85 -2.02
N GLY A 56 38.16 -14.58 -2.30
CA GLY A 56 38.47 -15.82 -1.56
C GLY A 56 38.78 -15.57 -0.08
N GLU A 57 39.27 -14.38 0.27
CA GLU A 57 39.52 -13.98 1.67
C GLU A 57 38.20 -13.75 2.41
N PHE A 58 37.20 -13.23 1.71
CA PHE A 58 35.83 -13.09 2.22
C PHE A 58 35.16 -14.45 2.47
N ILE A 59 35.44 -15.46 1.65
CA ILE A 59 35.00 -16.84 1.89
C ILE A 59 35.64 -17.38 3.18
N GLU A 60 36.93 -17.13 3.42
CA GLU A 60 37.59 -17.51 4.67
C GLU A 60 37.05 -16.72 5.87
N LYS A 61 36.72 -15.43 5.71
CA LYS A 61 36.04 -14.63 6.73
C LYS A 61 34.65 -15.18 7.07
N THR A 62 33.94 -15.69 6.06
CA THR A 62 32.65 -16.38 6.23
C THR A 62 32.80 -17.66 7.08
N LYS A 63 33.91 -18.38 6.92
CA LYS A 63 34.21 -19.56 7.76
C LYS A 63 34.60 -19.18 9.19
N ARG A 64 35.30 -18.05 9.36
CA ARG A 64 35.74 -17.55 10.68
C ARG A 64 34.57 -17.04 11.52
N ASP A 65 33.68 -16.26 10.90
CA ASP A 65 32.53 -15.62 11.56
C ASP A 65 31.20 -16.10 10.95
N PRO A 66 30.84 -17.39 11.11
CA PRO A 66 29.70 -17.99 10.41
C PRO A 66 28.37 -17.35 10.79
N TRP A 67 28.21 -16.91 12.05
CA TRP A 67 26.98 -16.28 12.53
C TRP A 67 26.73 -14.90 11.92
N TYR A 68 27.79 -14.12 11.68
CA TYR A 68 27.69 -12.81 11.04
C TYR A 68 27.15 -12.97 9.61
N MET A 69 27.75 -13.90 8.85
CA MET A 69 27.34 -14.16 7.48
C MET A 69 25.98 -14.86 7.37
N ALA A 70 25.68 -15.80 8.27
CA ALA A 70 24.35 -16.40 8.34
C ALA A 70 23.26 -15.35 8.62
N SER A 71 23.54 -14.39 9.51
CA SER A 71 22.59 -13.29 9.81
C SER A 71 22.38 -12.36 8.62
N TYR A 72 23.45 -12.03 7.88
CA TYR A 72 23.34 -11.24 6.65
C TYR A 72 22.53 -11.96 5.56
N LEU A 73 22.81 -13.25 5.32
CA LEU A 73 22.07 -14.04 4.34
C LEU A 73 20.62 -14.27 4.75
N LEU A 74 20.35 -14.39 6.04
CA LEU A 74 18.99 -14.42 6.57
C LEU A 74 18.27 -13.10 6.28
N LEU A 75 18.88 -11.96 6.61
CA LEU A 75 18.33 -10.65 6.31
C LEU A 75 18.04 -10.51 4.81
N PHE A 76 19.01 -10.85 3.95
CA PHE A 76 18.84 -10.85 2.51
C PHE A 76 17.63 -11.68 2.05
N SER A 77 17.53 -12.91 2.56
CA SER A 77 16.45 -13.83 2.19
C SER A 77 15.09 -13.33 2.68
N VAL A 78 15.05 -12.77 3.89
CA VAL A 78 13.84 -12.14 4.47
C VAL A 78 13.44 -10.92 3.66
N THR A 79 14.38 -10.02 3.31
CA THR A 79 14.11 -8.83 2.49
C THR A 79 13.53 -9.22 1.13
N LEU A 80 14.10 -10.22 0.45
CA LEU A 80 13.57 -10.70 -0.83
C LEU A 80 12.19 -11.35 -0.68
N LEU A 81 12.00 -12.18 0.35
CA LEU A 81 10.70 -12.76 0.65
C LEU A 81 9.66 -11.66 0.91
N GLN A 82 10.00 -10.66 1.72
CA GLN A 82 9.15 -9.53 2.07
C GLN A 82 8.82 -8.69 0.83
N TYR A 83 9.76 -8.50 -0.10
CA TYR A 83 9.50 -7.86 -1.39
C TYR A 83 8.40 -8.59 -2.17
N PHE A 84 8.53 -9.92 -2.34
CA PHE A 84 7.54 -10.71 -3.08
C PHE A 84 6.19 -10.79 -2.36
N VAL A 85 6.20 -10.93 -1.04
CA VAL A 85 4.98 -10.91 -0.21
C VAL A 85 4.27 -9.56 -0.34
N THR A 86 5.00 -8.45 -0.27
CA THR A 86 4.43 -7.11 -0.41
C THR A 86 3.88 -6.90 -1.82
N SER A 87 4.66 -7.23 -2.84
CA SER A 87 4.29 -7.10 -4.25
C SER A 87 3.10 -7.96 -4.65
N GLY A 88 2.98 -9.17 -4.10
CA GLY A 88 1.88 -10.09 -4.34
C GLY A 88 0.64 -9.82 -3.48
N SER A 89 0.76 -8.99 -2.45
CA SER A 89 -0.36 -8.71 -1.55
C SER A 89 -1.38 -7.74 -2.15
N SER A 90 -2.67 -7.99 -1.86
CA SER A 90 -3.73 -7.06 -2.23
C SER A 90 -3.57 -5.74 -1.44
N PRO A 91 -3.67 -4.57 -2.11
CA PRO A 91 -3.70 -3.28 -1.41
C PRO A 91 -5.01 -3.04 -0.66
N GLY A 92 -6.04 -3.86 -0.90
CA GLY A 92 -7.41 -3.64 -0.44
C GLY A 92 -8.22 -2.90 -1.48
N TYR A 93 -8.80 -3.62 -2.44
CA TYR A 93 -9.68 -3.01 -3.43
C TYR A 93 -11.09 -2.80 -2.87
N VAL A 94 -11.73 -1.71 -3.28
CA VAL A 94 -13.12 -1.38 -2.88
C VAL A 94 -14.06 -2.52 -3.25
N ILE A 95 -13.89 -3.13 -4.42
CA ILE A 95 -14.76 -4.22 -4.89
C ILE A 95 -14.67 -5.48 -3.99
N ASP A 96 -13.52 -5.72 -3.37
CA ASP A 96 -13.34 -6.86 -2.46
C ASP A 96 -14.10 -6.60 -1.16
N ALA A 97 -13.98 -5.38 -0.61
CA ALA A 97 -14.75 -4.97 0.57
C ALA A 97 -16.26 -4.96 0.32
N MET A 98 -16.71 -4.53 -0.87
CA MET A 98 -18.12 -4.60 -1.28
C MET A 98 -18.67 -6.03 -1.24
N ARG A 99 -17.87 -7.00 -1.72
CA ARG A 99 -18.23 -8.42 -1.71
C ARG A 99 -18.28 -8.99 -0.30
N GLU A 100 -17.33 -8.62 0.56
CA GLU A 100 -17.31 -9.01 1.98
C GLU A 100 -18.59 -8.55 2.71
N VAL A 101 -19.01 -7.29 2.50
CA VAL A 101 -20.26 -6.75 3.08
C VAL A 101 -21.49 -7.48 2.54
N SER A 102 -21.57 -7.63 1.21
CA SER A 102 -22.72 -8.28 0.57
C SER A 102 -22.89 -9.75 0.97
N GLY A 103 -21.77 -10.46 1.16
CA GLY A 103 -21.77 -11.84 1.65
C GLY A 103 -22.27 -11.94 3.09
N THR A 104 -21.88 -11.01 3.95
CA THR A 104 -22.34 -10.95 5.35
C THR A 104 -23.85 -10.71 5.42
N ASP A 105 -24.38 -9.82 4.59
CA ASP A 105 -25.82 -9.57 4.50
C ASP A 105 -26.61 -10.78 4.00
N ALA A 106 -26.06 -11.51 3.03
CA ALA A 106 -26.66 -12.73 2.53
C ALA A 106 -26.74 -13.82 3.61
N ILE A 107 -25.69 -13.97 4.43
CA ILE A 107 -25.68 -14.89 5.58
C ILE A 107 -26.74 -14.48 6.60
N TYR A 108 -26.82 -13.20 6.95
CA TYR A 108 -27.79 -12.70 7.92
C TYR A 108 -29.24 -12.94 7.45
N ARG A 109 -29.54 -12.69 6.16
CA ARG A 109 -30.86 -12.95 5.57
C ARG A 109 -31.24 -14.43 5.51
N ASN A 110 -30.25 -15.31 5.35
CA ASN A 110 -30.47 -16.75 5.22
C ASN A 110 -30.38 -17.50 6.57
N THR A 111 -30.10 -16.81 7.67
CA THR A 111 -30.10 -17.41 9.01
C THR A 111 -31.55 -17.55 9.48
N PRO A 112 -32.05 -18.76 9.80
CA PRO A 112 -33.41 -18.92 10.29
C PRO A 112 -33.55 -18.18 11.62
N THR A 113 -34.44 -17.19 11.68
CA THR A 113 -34.81 -16.57 12.94
C THR A 113 -35.53 -17.64 13.77
N THR A 114 -34.86 -18.25 14.74
CA THR A 114 -35.53 -19.01 15.78
C THR A 114 -36.39 -18.04 16.58
N SER A 115 -37.64 -17.91 16.16
CA SER A 115 -38.70 -17.23 16.91
C SER A 115 -38.91 -17.98 18.21
N ILE A 116 -38.28 -17.51 19.28
CA ILE A 116 -38.74 -17.81 20.63
C ILE A 116 -40.00 -16.95 20.83
N LYS A 117 -41.16 -17.56 20.61
CA LYS A 117 -42.45 -17.03 21.05
C LYS A 117 -42.46 -17.03 22.58
N ASN A 118 -42.05 -15.92 23.19
CA ASN A 118 -42.54 -15.58 24.53
C ASN A 118 -43.52 -14.43 24.38
N GLY A 119 -44.73 -14.67 24.87
CA GLY A 119 -45.87 -13.80 24.69
C GLY A 119 -45.72 -12.43 25.34
N SER A 120 -46.63 -11.57 24.92
CA SER A 120 -46.96 -10.23 25.40
C SER A 120 -46.16 -9.05 24.83
N PHE A 121 -46.95 -8.15 24.22
CA PHE A 121 -46.70 -6.76 23.89
C PHE A 121 -46.23 -6.44 22.45
N ALA A 122 -47.21 -6.35 21.55
CA ALA A 122 -47.07 -5.71 20.25
C ALA A 122 -47.29 -4.20 20.39
N ILE A 123 -46.25 -3.40 20.20
CA ILE A 123 -46.39 -1.97 19.89
C ILE A 123 -46.36 -1.87 18.36
N ASN A 124 -47.53 -1.64 17.76
CA ASN A 124 -47.60 -1.20 16.37
C ASN A 124 -47.18 0.27 16.34
N VAL A 125 -46.02 0.57 15.75
CA VAL A 125 -45.69 1.92 15.29
C VAL A 125 -46.20 2.02 13.86
N GLU A 126 -47.35 2.67 13.70
CA GLU A 126 -47.89 3.09 12.42
C GLU A 126 -46.91 4.08 11.78
N GLY A 127 -46.28 3.67 10.68
CA GLY A 127 -45.49 4.56 9.84
C GLY A 127 -46.42 5.40 8.97
N GLU A 128 -46.49 6.70 9.26
CA GLU A 128 -47.17 7.68 8.42
C GLU A 128 -46.60 7.69 7.00
N SER A 129 -47.47 7.37 6.04
CA SER A 129 -47.29 7.59 4.63
C SER A 129 -47.68 9.03 4.26
N ALA A 130 -46.72 9.82 3.79
CA ALA A 130 -46.96 11.11 3.14
C ALA A 130 -46.23 11.23 1.79
N SER A 131 -47.04 11.18 0.73
CA SER A 131 -46.99 11.94 -0.53
C SER A 131 -45.67 12.12 -1.32
N SER A 132 -45.62 11.40 -2.46
CA SER A 132 -45.37 11.89 -3.83
C SER A 132 -44.34 13.00 -4.09
N GLY A 133 -43.19 12.60 -4.64
CA GLY A 133 -42.28 13.43 -5.44
C GLY A 133 -41.39 12.54 -6.30
N GLY A 134 -41.62 12.56 -7.62
CA GLY A 134 -41.06 11.62 -8.59
C GLY A 134 -39.53 11.63 -8.69
N GLY A 135 -38.95 10.45 -8.61
CA GLY A 135 -37.54 10.17 -8.87
C GLY A 135 -37.29 8.71 -8.49
N ARG A 136 -37.04 7.86 -9.49
CA ARG A 136 -36.82 6.42 -9.33
C ARG A 136 -35.55 6.19 -8.49
N ARG A 137 -35.66 6.24 -7.16
CA ARG A 137 -34.57 5.89 -6.23
C ARG A 137 -34.43 4.36 -6.28
N THR A 138 -33.40 3.89 -6.96
CA THR A 138 -32.92 2.52 -6.75
C THR A 138 -32.64 2.35 -5.25
N PRO A 139 -33.07 1.25 -4.61
CA PRO A 139 -32.71 0.99 -3.22
C PRO A 139 -31.18 1.01 -3.14
N ALA A 140 -30.62 1.91 -2.33
CA ALA A 140 -29.18 1.95 -2.12
C ALA A 140 -28.72 0.54 -1.71
N SER A 141 -27.71 0.01 -2.42
CA SER A 141 -27.05 -1.24 -2.03
C SER A 141 -26.61 -1.13 -0.57
N SER A 142 -26.52 -2.25 0.14
CA SER A 142 -26.04 -2.25 1.53
C SER A 142 -24.69 -1.54 1.67
N TRP A 143 -23.81 -1.76 0.69
CA TRP A 143 -22.57 -1.02 0.53
C TRP A 143 -22.78 0.49 0.39
N GLY A 144 -23.67 0.93 -0.49
CA GLY A 144 -23.94 2.36 -0.69
C GLY A 144 -24.45 3.04 0.59
N LYS A 145 -25.25 2.34 1.40
CA LYS A 145 -25.67 2.84 2.73
C LYS A 145 -24.49 2.95 3.70
N LEU A 146 -23.70 1.87 3.82
CA LEU A 146 -22.48 1.86 4.64
C LEU A 146 -21.54 3.00 4.26
N VAL A 147 -21.31 3.21 2.96
CA VAL A 147 -20.45 4.29 2.47
C VAL A 147 -21.04 5.66 2.82
N LEU A 148 -22.34 5.89 2.62
CA LEU A 148 -22.98 7.16 2.98
C LEU A 148 -22.82 7.50 4.47
N ASP A 149 -22.92 6.49 5.35
CA ASP A 149 -22.78 6.67 6.81
C ASP A 149 -21.36 7.10 7.23
N LEU A 150 -20.35 6.90 6.37
CA LEU A 150 -18.97 7.36 6.61
C LEU A 150 -18.76 8.84 6.25
N TYR A 151 -19.74 9.50 5.63
CA TYR A 151 -19.68 10.90 5.22
C TYR A 151 -20.66 11.76 6.03
N PRO A 152 -20.48 13.10 6.06
CA PRO A 152 -21.45 13.99 6.68
C PRO A 152 -22.86 13.84 6.10
N PRO A 153 -23.92 14.00 6.92
CA PRO A 153 -25.30 13.97 6.46
C PRO A 153 -25.54 14.96 5.29
N GLY A 154 -26.37 14.56 4.33
CA GLY A 154 -26.65 15.35 3.12
C GLY A 154 -25.66 15.14 1.97
N THR A 155 -24.62 14.32 2.16
CA THR A 155 -23.73 13.91 1.06
C THR A 155 -24.49 13.08 0.02
N SER A 156 -24.39 13.45 -1.25
CA SER A 156 -25.01 12.72 -2.36
C SER A 156 -24.15 11.54 -2.81
N LEU A 157 -24.75 10.36 -2.93
CA LEU A 157 -24.07 9.14 -3.40
C LEU A 157 -23.43 9.30 -4.78
N ARG A 158 -24.04 10.11 -5.65
CA ARG A 158 -23.52 10.42 -6.99
C ARG A 158 -22.12 11.04 -6.92
N ASN A 159 -21.85 11.86 -5.90
CA ASN A 159 -20.56 12.53 -5.74
C ASN A 159 -19.46 11.57 -5.22
N LEU A 160 -19.85 10.43 -4.66
CA LEU A 160 -18.95 9.40 -4.12
C LEU A 160 -18.69 8.29 -5.12
N THR A 161 -19.44 8.24 -6.22
CA THR A 161 -19.35 7.17 -7.21
C THR A 161 -18.14 7.38 -8.12
N CYS A 162 -17.28 6.37 -8.23
CA CYS A 162 -16.19 6.38 -9.19
C CYS A 162 -16.72 6.35 -10.63
N GLY A 163 -16.31 7.30 -11.47
CA GLY A 163 -16.74 7.36 -12.87
C GLY A 163 -16.22 6.22 -13.77
N TYR A 164 -15.19 5.48 -13.34
CA TYR A 164 -14.59 4.37 -14.08
C TYR A 164 -15.11 3.02 -13.60
N CYS A 165 -15.02 2.78 -12.29
CA CYS A 165 -15.40 1.49 -11.70
C CYS A 165 -16.91 1.38 -11.42
N HIS A 166 -17.65 2.50 -11.43
CA HIS A 166 -19.07 2.56 -11.04
C HIS A 166 -19.36 1.98 -9.65
N VAL A 167 -18.43 2.17 -8.72
CA VAL A 167 -18.56 1.80 -7.30
C VAL A 167 -18.50 3.04 -6.42
N GLU A 168 -19.25 3.00 -5.33
CA GLU A 168 -19.23 4.03 -4.29
C GLU A 168 -17.92 3.96 -3.51
N GLN A 169 -17.17 5.07 -3.49
CA GLN A 169 -15.87 5.16 -2.84
C GLN A 169 -16.06 5.58 -1.38
N PRO A 170 -15.60 4.77 -0.41
CA PRO A 170 -15.52 5.20 0.98
C PRO A 170 -14.43 6.29 1.13
N PRO A 171 -14.39 6.99 2.28
CA PRO A 171 -13.35 7.97 2.54
C PRO A 171 -11.96 7.40 2.30
N ARG A 172 -11.05 8.26 1.81
CA ARG A 172 -9.65 7.92 1.51
C ARG A 172 -9.45 6.89 0.38
N ALA A 173 -10.51 6.39 -0.26
CA ALA A 173 -10.39 5.53 -1.43
C ALA A 173 -10.19 6.32 -2.72
N LYS A 174 -9.46 5.76 -3.67
CA LYS A 174 -9.18 6.40 -4.97
C LYS A 174 -9.06 5.37 -6.09
N HIS A 175 -9.52 5.73 -7.29
CA HIS A 175 -9.22 4.99 -8.50
C HIS A 175 -7.74 5.15 -8.91
N CYS A 176 -7.07 4.03 -9.11
CA CYS A 176 -5.75 3.96 -9.73
C CYS A 176 -5.90 3.54 -11.18
N HIS A 177 -5.43 4.37 -12.11
CA HIS A 177 -5.51 4.09 -13.55
C HIS A 177 -4.60 2.92 -13.96
N ASP A 178 -3.43 2.78 -13.34
CA ASP A 178 -2.49 1.70 -13.64
C ASP A 178 -3.04 0.32 -13.22
N CYS A 179 -3.83 0.27 -12.14
CA CYS A 179 -4.48 -0.95 -11.68
C CYS A 179 -5.93 -1.11 -12.18
N ASP A 180 -6.48 -0.08 -12.82
CA ASP A 180 -7.88 0.08 -13.23
C ASP A 180 -8.91 -0.29 -12.14
N ARG A 181 -8.59 0.06 -10.88
CA ARG A 181 -9.38 -0.32 -9.71
C ARG A 181 -9.36 0.77 -8.64
N CYS A 182 -10.46 0.87 -7.91
CA CYS A 182 -10.54 1.67 -6.69
C CYS A 182 -9.83 0.95 -5.53
N VAL A 183 -8.88 1.63 -4.89
CA VAL A 183 -8.08 1.13 -3.78
C VAL A 183 -8.49 1.86 -2.50
N LEU A 184 -8.69 1.11 -1.42
CA LEU A 184 -8.98 1.63 -0.08
C LEU A 184 -7.74 2.27 0.52
N GLN A 185 -7.93 3.42 1.19
CA GLN A 185 -6.84 4.20 1.79
C GLN A 185 -5.65 4.32 0.83
N PHE A 186 -5.92 4.77 -0.39
CA PHE A 186 -4.94 4.76 -1.47
C PHE A 186 -3.72 5.61 -1.11
N ASP A 187 -2.53 5.01 -1.15
CA ASP A 187 -1.27 5.73 -0.95
C ASP A 187 -0.66 6.16 -2.27
N HIS A 188 -0.21 5.19 -3.06
CA HIS A 188 0.35 5.40 -4.40
C HIS A 188 0.31 4.10 -5.22
N HIS A 189 0.55 4.22 -6.53
CA HIS A 189 0.91 3.07 -7.35
C HIS A 189 2.43 2.93 -7.36
N CYS A 190 2.95 1.82 -6.84
CA CYS A 190 4.39 1.60 -6.75
C CYS A 190 4.87 0.82 -7.98
N VAL A 191 5.61 1.51 -8.86
CA VAL A 191 6.19 0.88 -10.05
C VAL A 191 7.18 -0.24 -9.73
N TRP A 192 7.89 -0.15 -8.59
CA TRP A 192 8.87 -1.15 -8.15
C TRP A 192 8.22 -2.44 -7.64
N LEU A 193 7.02 -2.33 -7.03
CA LEU A 193 6.24 -3.49 -6.63
C LEU A 193 5.31 -3.98 -7.75
N GLY A 194 4.98 -3.11 -8.71
CA GLY A 194 3.97 -3.34 -9.74
C GLY A 194 2.56 -3.52 -9.19
N THR A 195 2.27 -2.89 -8.05
CA THR A 195 0.96 -2.89 -7.41
C THR A 195 0.76 -1.59 -6.64
N CYS A 196 -0.48 -1.30 -6.26
CA CYS A 196 -0.73 -0.19 -5.34
C CYS A 196 -0.24 -0.48 -3.93
N VAL A 197 0.10 0.58 -3.22
CA VAL A 197 0.18 0.60 -1.76
C VAL A 197 -1.12 1.22 -1.25
N GLY A 198 -1.79 0.54 -0.33
CA GLY A 198 -3.07 0.93 0.23
C GLY A 198 -3.32 0.25 1.59
N GLN A 199 -4.57 0.26 2.04
CA GLN A 199 -4.95 -0.16 3.39
C GLN A 199 -4.38 -1.51 3.84
N LYS A 200 -4.47 -2.56 3.00
CA LYS A 200 -4.14 -3.96 3.38
C LYS A 200 -2.65 -4.33 3.21
N ASN A 201 -1.83 -3.45 2.62
CA ASN A 201 -0.40 -3.73 2.40
C ASN A 201 0.55 -2.60 2.79
N HIS A 202 0.08 -1.46 3.31
CA HIS A 202 0.95 -0.35 3.71
C HIS A 202 2.00 -0.76 4.77
N CYS A 203 1.62 -1.54 5.79
CA CYS A 203 2.61 -2.03 6.78
C CYS A 203 3.64 -2.97 6.16
N LYS A 204 3.24 -3.83 5.21
CA LYS A 204 4.18 -4.74 4.53
C LYS A 204 5.21 -3.95 3.73
N PHE A 205 4.75 -2.90 3.04
CA PHE A 205 5.63 -1.97 2.34
C PHE A 205 6.57 -1.23 3.28
N TRP A 206 6.10 -0.79 4.45
CA TRP A 206 6.96 -0.14 5.45
C TRP A 206 8.02 -1.08 6.04
N TRP A 207 7.67 -2.33 6.34
CA TRP A 207 8.67 -3.32 6.78
C TRP A 207 9.66 -3.67 5.66
N TYR A 208 9.20 -3.77 4.42
CA TYR A 208 10.08 -3.98 3.27
C TYR A 208 11.16 -2.89 3.17
N ILE A 209 10.78 -1.61 3.23
CA ILE A 209 11.76 -0.50 3.16
C ILE A 209 12.66 -0.44 4.41
N CYS A 210 12.20 -0.87 5.59
CA CYS A 210 13.04 -1.03 6.78
C CYS A 210 14.13 -2.09 6.57
N GLU A 211 13.75 -3.27 6.10
CA GLU A 211 14.65 -4.39 5.84
C GLU A 211 15.65 -4.07 4.71
N GLU A 212 15.17 -3.45 3.62
CA GLU A 212 16.01 -2.97 2.51
C GLU A 212 17.05 -1.95 2.99
N SER A 213 16.64 -1.00 3.84
CA SER A 213 17.56 -0.02 4.44
C SER A 213 18.65 -0.70 5.26
N ALA A 214 18.26 -1.67 6.11
CA ALA A 214 19.20 -2.43 6.92
C ALA A 214 20.18 -3.24 6.06
N LEU A 215 19.69 -3.89 5.00
CA LEU A 215 20.50 -4.66 4.07
C LEU A 215 21.51 -3.77 3.32
N CYS A 216 21.08 -2.59 2.87
CA CYS A 216 21.94 -1.60 2.22
C CYS A 216 23.06 -1.12 3.16
N ILE A 217 22.73 -0.80 4.43
CA ILE A 217 23.71 -0.38 5.44
C ILE A 217 24.72 -1.50 5.72
N TRP A 218 24.27 -2.74 5.88
CA TRP A 218 25.16 -3.86 6.13
C TRP A 218 26.09 -4.10 4.92
N THR A 219 25.55 -4.07 3.70
CA THR A 219 26.33 -4.23 2.47
C THR A 219 27.37 -3.11 2.32
N LEU A 220 27.02 -1.87 2.71
CA LEU A 220 27.95 -0.74 2.74
C LEU A 220 29.13 -1.00 3.68
N ILE A 221 28.87 -1.50 4.89
CA ILE A 221 29.92 -1.85 5.86
C ILE A 221 30.86 -2.92 5.27
N MET A 222 30.31 -3.94 4.61
CA MET A 222 31.11 -4.99 3.97
C MET A 222 31.96 -4.48 2.82
N TYR A 223 31.44 -3.52 2.03
CA TYR A 223 32.20 -2.90 0.94
C TYR A 223 33.34 -2.03 1.46
N ILE A 224 33.12 -1.29 2.54
CA ILE A 224 34.17 -0.50 3.20
C ILE A 224 35.26 -1.43 3.73
N ASP A 225 34.89 -2.48 4.47
CA ASP A 225 35.81 -3.49 4.97
C ASP A 225 36.61 -4.14 3.83
N TYR A 226 35.95 -4.53 2.74
CA TYR A 226 36.61 -5.08 1.55
C TYR A 226 37.71 -4.15 1.00
N LEU A 227 37.44 -2.84 0.95
CA LEU A 227 38.35 -1.83 0.39
C LEU A 227 39.53 -1.48 1.31
N THR A 228 39.45 -1.78 2.61
CA THR A 228 40.59 -1.58 3.53
C THR A 228 41.75 -2.53 3.27
N ASN A 229 41.51 -3.68 2.63
CA ASN A 229 42.56 -4.63 2.26
C ASN A 229 43.24 -4.21 0.94
N VAL A 230 44.38 -3.54 1.06
CA VAL A 230 45.16 -3.00 -0.08
C VAL A 230 45.87 -4.05 -0.94
N ALA A 231 45.91 -5.31 -0.53
CA ALA A 231 46.61 -6.39 -1.23
C ALA A 231 45.87 -6.95 -2.46
N LYS A 232 44.76 -6.34 -2.87
CA LYS A 232 43.86 -6.83 -3.94
C LYS A 232 44.18 -6.20 -5.30
N PRO A 233 43.97 -6.90 -6.44
CA PRO A 233 44.14 -6.33 -7.77
C PRO A 233 43.28 -5.07 -7.98
N TRP A 234 43.86 -4.05 -8.61
CA TRP A 234 43.23 -2.74 -8.80
C TRP A 234 41.86 -2.79 -9.48
N TRP A 235 41.67 -3.71 -10.43
CA TRP A 235 40.42 -3.84 -11.20
C TRP A 235 39.25 -4.32 -10.32
N LYS A 236 39.51 -5.15 -9.30
CA LYS A 236 38.48 -5.56 -8.34
C LYS A 236 38.04 -4.37 -7.48
N ASN A 237 39.01 -3.56 -7.04
CA ASN A 237 38.72 -2.34 -6.27
C ASN A 237 37.92 -1.34 -7.12
N ALA A 238 38.26 -1.18 -8.40
CA ALA A 238 37.50 -0.33 -9.32
C ALA A 238 36.03 -0.77 -9.44
N ILE A 239 35.76 -2.08 -9.55
CA ILE A 239 34.39 -2.59 -9.62
C ILE A 239 33.65 -2.37 -8.29
N ILE A 240 34.28 -2.64 -7.14
CA ILE A 240 33.65 -2.38 -5.83
C ILE A 240 33.37 -0.90 -5.64
N ILE A 241 34.27 -0.01 -6.05
CA ILE A 241 34.03 1.44 -5.97
C ILE A 241 32.81 1.83 -6.82
N LEU A 242 32.68 1.29 -8.03
CA LEU A 242 31.50 1.53 -8.87
C LEU A 242 30.22 1.04 -8.19
N LEU A 243 30.21 -0.20 -7.68
CA LEU A 243 29.07 -0.76 -6.97
C LEU A 243 28.76 0.06 -5.69
N LEU A 244 29.78 0.49 -4.94
CA LEU A 244 29.63 1.32 -3.76
C LEU A 244 28.97 2.66 -4.08
N VAL A 245 29.32 3.32 -5.18
CA VAL A 245 28.67 4.56 -5.62
C VAL A 245 27.18 4.32 -5.89
N VAL A 246 26.84 3.26 -6.62
CA VAL A 246 25.44 2.89 -6.90
C VAL A 246 24.68 2.55 -5.62
N LEU A 247 25.32 1.83 -4.69
CA LEU A 247 24.77 1.47 -3.39
C LEU A 247 24.48 2.71 -2.55
N VAL A 248 25.40 3.68 -2.48
CA VAL A 248 25.23 4.92 -1.70
C VAL A 248 24.08 5.75 -2.26
N ILE A 249 23.98 5.90 -3.59
CA ILE A 249 22.86 6.63 -4.22
C ILE A 249 21.54 5.94 -3.90
N SER A 250 21.49 4.61 -4.02
CA SER A 250 20.30 3.80 -3.72
C SER A 250 19.91 3.90 -2.24
N MET A 251 20.90 3.83 -1.34
CA MET A 251 20.72 3.93 0.11
C MET A 251 20.16 5.29 0.51
N ILE A 252 20.65 6.39 -0.05
CA ILE A 252 20.09 7.73 0.19
C ILE A 252 18.60 7.76 -0.19
N PHE A 253 18.25 7.23 -1.37
CA PHE A 253 16.86 7.18 -1.81
C PHE A 253 15.98 6.34 -0.87
N VAL A 254 16.42 5.13 -0.51
CA VAL A 254 15.64 4.22 0.36
C VAL A 254 15.51 4.78 1.78
N LEU A 255 16.54 5.39 2.35
CA LEU A 255 16.46 6.02 3.68
C LEU A 255 15.51 7.22 3.70
N LEU A 256 15.54 8.08 2.69
CA LEU A 256 14.59 9.19 2.57
C LEU A 256 13.16 8.68 2.45
N LEU A 257 12.96 7.60 1.67
CA LEU A 257 11.66 6.95 1.54
C LEU A 257 11.19 6.35 2.87
N LEU A 258 12.08 5.71 3.62
CA LEU A 258 11.78 5.17 4.96
C LEU A 258 11.38 6.28 5.93
N LEU A 259 12.12 7.38 5.99
CA LEU A 259 11.78 8.52 6.84
C LEU A 259 10.43 9.12 6.47
N PHE A 260 10.17 9.26 5.17
CA PHE A 260 8.91 9.79 4.65
C PHE A 260 7.72 8.89 5.02
N HIS A 261 7.78 7.59 4.74
CA HIS A 261 6.68 6.68 5.08
C HIS A 261 6.52 6.45 6.58
N SER A 262 7.61 6.53 7.35
CA SER A 262 7.53 6.55 8.82
C SER A 262 6.74 7.76 9.30
N TYR A 263 7.02 8.95 8.78
CA TYR A 263 6.23 10.15 9.09
C TYR A 263 4.75 9.96 8.72
N LEU A 264 4.44 9.44 7.54
CA LEU A 264 3.06 9.20 7.09
C LEU A 264 2.30 8.24 8.00
N ILE A 265 2.89 7.09 8.37
CA ILE A 265 2.28 6.10 9.26
C ILE A 265 2.09 6.69 10.65
N LEU A 266 3.11 7.36 11.20
CA LEU A 266 3.04 7.97 12.53
C LEU A 266 1.96 9.04 12.64
N THR A 267 1.60 9.68 11.53
CA THR A 267 0.57 10.73 11.46
C THR A 267 -0.75 10.27 10.80
N ASN A 268 -0.89 8.97 10.52
CA ASN A 268 -2.04 8.31 9.86
C ASN A 268 -2.54 9.07 8.61
N GLN A 269 -1.62 9.41 7.72
CA GLN A 269 -1.92 9.98 6.42
C GLN A 269 -1.26 9.16 5.32
N SER A 270 -1.81 9.24 4.12
CA SER A 270 -1.22 8.67 2.92
C SER A 270 -0.42 9.71 2.14
N THR A 271 0.49 9.25 1.27
CA THR A 271 1.20 10.09 0.29
C THR A 271 0.22 10.90 -0.54
N TYR A 272 -0.87 10.27 -0.99
CA TYR A 272 -1.93 10.94 -1.75
C TYR A 272 -2.60 12.06 -0.94
N GLU A 273 -2.95 11.81 0.32
CA GLU A 273 -3.56 12.82 1.20
C GLU A 273 -2.65 14.00 1.45
N LEU A 274 -1.35 13.76 1.66
CA LEU A 274 -0.37 14.81 1.85
C LEU A 274 -0.16 15.63 0.58
N VAL A 275 0.14 14.97 -0.55
CA VAL A 275 0.51 15.63 -1.81
C VAL A 275 -0.69 16.30 -2.51
N ARG A 276 -1.88 15.70 -2.41
CA ARG A 276 -3.10 16.19 -3.09
C ARG A 276 -4.11 16.83 -2.14
N ARG A 277 -3.70 17.19 -0.90
CA ARG A 277 -4.53 17.80 0.14
C ARG A 277 -5.56 18.82 -0.37
N LYS A 278 -5.12 19.81 -1.15
CA LYS A 278 -5.98 20.90 -1.68
C LYS A 278 -7.05 20.43 -2.68
N ARG A 279 -6.89 19.26 -3.30
CA ARG A 279 -7.84 18.67 -4.25
C ARG A 279 -8.84 17.72 -3.60
N ILE A 280 -8.57 17.28 -2.37
CA ILE A 280 -9.42 16.33 -1.65
C ILE A 280 -10.48 17.14 -0.87
N PRO A 281 -11.78 16.96 -1.17
CA PRO A 281 -12.84 17.82 -0.61
C PRO A 281 -12.84 17.91 0.92
N TYR A 282 -12.68 16.77 1.61
CA TYR A 282 -12.69 16.71 3.07
C TYR A 282 -11.38 17.22 3.71
N MET A 283 -10.30 17.44 2.94
CA MET A 283 -9.02 17.92 3.44
C MET A 283 -8.76 19.40 3.13
N ARG A 284 -9.42 19.94 2.09
CA ARG A 284 -9.08 21.26 1.50
C ARG A 284 -9.10 22.42 2.51
N ASN A 285 -9.98 22.35 3.50
CA ASN A 285 -10.18 23.42 4.50
C ASN A 285 -9.50 23.11 5.84
N ILE A 286 -8.80 21.99 5.96
CA ILE A 286 -8.14 21.59 7.20
C ILE A 286 -6.70 22.14 7.22
N PRO A 287 -6.29 22.86 8.30
CA PRO A 287 -4.91 23.34 8.43
C PRO A 287 -3.87 22.23 8.29
N GLU A 288 -2.70 22.54 7.73
CA GLU A 288 -1.66 21.54 7.43
C GLU A 288 -1.13 20.83 8.69
N ARG A 289 -1.09 21.55 9.82
CA ARG A 289 -0.68 21.02 11.13
C ARG A 289 -1.69 20.05 11.77
N VAL A 290 -2.88 19.90 11.19
CA VAL A 290 -3.93 19.01 11.71
C VAL A 290 -3.93 17.72 10.88
N HIS A 291 -3.83 16.59 11.59
CA HIS A 291 -3.86 15.23 11.05
C HIS A 291 -5.21 14.57 11.36
N PRO A 292 -6.19 14.60 10.44
CA PRO A 292 -7.60 14.29 10.73
C PRO A 292 -7.84 12.86 11.23
N PHE A 293 -7.09 11.90 10.71
CA PHE A 293 -7.23 10.49 11.06
C PHE A 293 -6.22 10.01 12.10
N SER A 294 -5.33 10.89 12.59
CA SER A 294 -4.38 10.50 13.63
C SER A 294 -5.12 10.21 14.92
N ARG A 295 -4.87 9.01 15.46
CA ARG A 295 -5.32 8.55 16.79
C ARG A 295 -4.14 8.41 17.76
N GLY A 296 -3.01 8.97 17.35
CA GLY A 296 -1.75 8.92 18.04
C GLY A 296 -0.78 7.82 17.58
N ILE A 297 0.53 8.06 17.62
CA ILE A 297 1.67 7.26 17.19
C ILE A 297 1.47 5.77 17.47
N LYS A 298 1.23 5.38 18.74
CA LYS A 298 1.08 3.97 19.11
C LYS A 298 -0.12 3.34 18.42
N ARG A 299 -1.26 4.05 18.41
CA ARG A 299 -2.50 3.54 17.82
C ARG A 299 -2.44 3.56 16.29
N ASN A 300 -1.77 4.54 15.71
CA ASN A 300 -1.56 4.64 14.27
C ASN A 300 -0.71 3.47 13.77
N LEU A 301 0.41 3.19 14.44
CA LEU A 301 1.27 2.06 14.12
C LEU A 301 0.51 0.73 14.27
N HIS A 302 -0.21 0.56 15.38
CA HIS A 302 -1.06 -0.62 15.59
C HIS A 302 -2.11 -0.77 14.49
N ASN A 303 -2.82 0.31 14.10
CA ASN A 303 -3.87 0.23 13.09
C ASN A 303 -3.32 -0.13 11.70
N VAL A 304 -2.13 0.39 11.35
CA VAL A 304 -1.51 0.10 10.06
C VAL A 304 -0.96 -1.33 9.99
N CYS A 305 -0.39 -1.84 11.09
CA CYS A 305 0.30 -3.15 11.09
C CYS A 305 -0.50 -4.32 11.66
N CYS A 306 -1.39 -4.08 12.61
CA CYS A 306 -2.12 -5.11 13.35
C CYS A 306 -3.63 -4.84 13.40
N GLY A 307 -4.11 -3.75 12.82
CA GLY A 307 -5.51 -3.36 12.87
C GLY A 307 -6.37 -4.24 11.99
N ASN A 308 -7.59 -4.51 12.44
CA ASN A 308 -8.65 -4.94 11.53
C ASN A 308 -8.89 -3.76 10.58
N HIS A 309 -8.61 -3.94 9.29
CA HIS A 309 -8.65 -2.89 8.25
C HIS A 309 -10.07 -2.32 8.04
N THR A 310 -10.59 -1.60 9.03
CA THR A 310 -11.93 -1.01 9.04
C THR A 310 -11.97 0.28 8.22
N LEU A 311 -13.13 0.58 7.64
CA LEU A 311 -13.36 1.85 6.98
C LEU A 311 -13.53 2.95 8.04
N ASP A 312 -12.71 4.00 7.95
CA ASP A 312 -12.82 5.16 8.85
C ASP A 312 -13.86 6.15 8.31
N SER A 313 -14.76 6.61 9.19
CA SER A 313 -15.62 7.74 8.89
C SER A 313 -14.81 9.03 8.83
N LEU A 314 -15.32 10.02 8.08
CA LEU A 314 -14.74 11.36 8.12
C LEU A 314 -14.91 11.97 9.52
N PRO A 315 -13.86 12.58 10.08
CA PRO A 315 -13.97 13.25 11.37
C PRO A 315 -14.93 14.44 11.27
N THR A 316 -15.73 14.62 12.32
CA THR A 316 -16.66 15.74 12.45
C THR A 316 -15.92 17.07 12.60
N ALA A 317 -16.62 18.18 12.32
CA ALA A 317 -16.07 19.53 12.50
C ALA A 317 -15.56 19.75 13.94
N PHE A 318 -16.33 19.28 14.94
CA PHE A 318 -15.95 19.36 16.35
C PHE A 318 -14.65 18.60 16.65
N GLU A 319 -14.48 17.38 16.14
CA GLU A 319 -13.23 16.63 16.35
C GLU A 319 -12.03 17.28 15.63
N LEU A 320 -12.25 17.95 14.50
CA LEU A 320 -11.20 18.68 13.79
C LEU A 320 -10.79 19.94 14.55
N GLU A 321 -11.76 20.69 15.09
CA GLU A 321 -11.52 21.85 15.96
C GLU A 321 -10.78 21.44 17.23
N ASP A 322 -11.19 20.33 17.85
CA ASP A 322 -10.50 19.78 19.02
C ASP A 322 -9.03 19.50 18.66
N ARG A 323 -8.76 18.78 17.57
CA ARG A 323 -7.39 18.48 17.11
C ARG A 323 -6.58 19.74 16.74
N ALA A 324 -7.23 20.83 16.35
CA ALA A 324 -6.57 22.09 16.02
C ALA A 324 -6.19 22.92 17.27
N ARG A 325 -6.74 22.58 18.45
CA ARG A 325 -6.49 23.32 19.69
C ARG A 325 -5.02 23.17 20.14
N PRO A 326 -4.39 24.23 20.69
CA PRO A 326 -3.04 24.15 21.24
C PRO A 326 -2.93 23.07 22.33
N TYR A 327 -1.78 22.41 22.41
CA TYR A 327 -1.52 21.45 23.48
C TYR A 327 -1.34 22.17 24.82
N THR A 328 -1.89 21.57 25.87
CA THR A 328 -1.71 21.98 27.26
C THR A 328 -0.83 20.98 28.01
N CYS A 329 -0.31 21.36 29.18
CA CYS A 329 0.46 20.45 30.03
C CYS A 329 -0.35 19.19 30.43
N LEU A 330 -1.67 19.31 30.53
CA LEU A 330 -2.58 18.19 30.81
C LEU A 330 -2.69 17.22 29.62
N ASP A 331 -2.54 17.70 28.39
CA ASP A 331 -2.57 16.88 27.18
C ASP A 331 -1.31 15.99 27.06
N MET A 332 -0.17 16.45 27.59
CA MET A 332 1.04 15.62 27.73
C MET A 332 0.83 14.49 28.73
N LEU A 333 0.20 14.78 29.88
CA LEU A 333 -0.11 13.78 30.90
C LEU A 333 -1.14 12.74 30.43
N LYS A 334 -2.08 13.14 29.55
CA LYS A 334 -3.11 12.26 28.98
C LYS A 334 -2.69 11.57 27.68
N CYS A 335 -1.43 11.69 27.25
CA CYS A 335 -0.93 11.14 25.99
C CYS A 335 -1.75 11.57 24.76
N ARG A 336 -2.41 12.73 24.80
CA ARG A 336 -3.14 13.25 23.63
C ARG A 336 -2.18 13.64 22.50
N CYS A 337 -0.93 13.93 22.85
CA CYS A 337 0.16 14.20 21.91
C CYS A 337 0.77 12.94 21.28
N CYS A 338 0.47 11.75 21.82
CA CYS A 338 1.10 10.50 21.42
C CYS A 338 0.23 9.80 20.42
#